data_AF-A0A6L7EYY9-F1
#
_entry.id   AF-A0A6L7EYY9-F1
#
_cell.length_a   1.000
_cell.length_b   1.000
_cell.length_c   1.000
_cell.angle_alpha   90.00
_cell.angle_beta   90.00
_cell.angle_gamma   90.00
#
_symmetry.space_group_name_H-M   'P 1'
#
loop_
_entity.id
_entity.type
_entity.pdbx_description
1 polymer ?
#
loop_
_entity_poly.entity_id
_entity_poly.type
_entity_poly.pdbx_seq_one_letter_code
_entity_poly.pdbx_strand_id
1 'polypeptide(L)'
;MLRLPAQVLVRSVALTAVSLAFQQGWVTASDDPVGQGLTALAALVAIAAAWGAVDGWRHTASAVVVPWLLTGVVVAGASSFTVQLGHGFDLAIALSDLATGLPFLTGLVAVPGITAGAVVSLVRPPRPAGVS
;
A
#
# COMPACT_ATOMS: atom_id res chain seq x y z
N MET A 1 -18.75 7.12 10.73
CA MET A 1 -17.30 7.37 10.98
C MET A 1 -16.44 6.10 11.00
N LEU A 2 -16.98 4.91 11.31
CA LEU A 2 -16.21 3.64 11.36
C LEU A 2 -15.66 3.10 10.02
N ARG A 3 -16.11 3.62 8.87
CA ARG A 3 -15.74 3.05 7.56
C ARG A 3 -14.29 3.32 7.15
N LEU A 4 -13.75 4.50 7.46
CA LEU A 4 -12.39 4.89 7.11
C LEU A 4 -11.32 4.04 7.84
N PRO A 5 -11.34 3.89 9.17
CA PRO A 5 -10.34 3.07 9.86
C PRO A 5 -10.40 1.60 9.43
N ALA A 6 -11.59 1.03 9.22
CA ALA A 6 -11.74 -0.34 8.73
C ALA A 6 -11.16 -0.51 7.32
N GLN A 7 -11.39 0.44 6.41
CA GLN A 7 -10.83 0.40 5.06
C GLN A 7 -9.30 0.50 5.07
N VAL A 8 -8.74 1.44 5.84
CA VAL A 8 -7.28 1.58 5.98
C VAL A 8 -6.69 0.29 6.56
N LEU A 9 -7.31 -0.28 7.58
CA LEU A 9 -6.86 -1.53 8.20
C LEU A 9 -6.86 -2.68 7.21
N VAL A 10 -7.97 -2.91 6.48
CA VAL A 10 -8.08 -3.99 5.49
C VAL A 10 -7.02 -3.86 4.40
N ARG A 11 -6.85 -2.66 3.84
CA ARG A 11 -5.84 -2.42 2.80
C ARG A 11 -4.42 -2.64 3.34
N SER A 12 -4.14 -2.11 4.53
CA SER A 12 -2.82 -2.21 5.15
C SER A 12 -2.46 -3.65 5.48
N VAL A 13 -3.40 -4.41 6.05
CA VAL A 13 -3.21 -5.84 6.35
C VAL A 13 -2.99 -6.64 5.07
N ALA A 14 -3.82 -6.41 4.04
CA ALA A 14 -3.68 -7.12 2.77
C ALA A 14 -2.36 -6.81 2.07
N LEU A 15 -1.96 -5.55 1.97
CA LEU A 15 -0.71 -5.15 1.33
C LEU A 15 0.52 -5.62 2.12
N THR A 16 0.48 -5.54 3.45
CA THR A 16 1.55 -6.08 4.30
C THR A 16 1.65 -7.61 4.15
N ALA A 17 0.52 -8.33 4.14
CA ALA A 17 0.50 -9.77 3.93
C ALA A 17 1.05 -10.17 2.55
N VAL A 18 0.74 -9.41 1.51
CA VAL A 18 1.32 -9.60 0.17
C VAL A 18 2.84 -9.39 0.20
N SER A 19 3.31 -8.29 0.81
CA SER A 19 4.75 -8.04 0.97
C SER A 19 5.46 -9.17 1.71
N LEU A 20 4.85 -9.68 2.80
CA LEU A 20 5.39 -10.81 3.56
C LEU A 20 5.37 -12.12 2.77
N ALA A 21 4.30 -12.38 2.02
CA ALA A 21 4.18 -13.57 1.17
C ALA A 21 5.26 -13.58 0.07
N PHE A 22 5.57 -12.42 -0.51
CA PHE A 22 6.70 -12.29 -1.43
C PHE A 22 8.05 -12.53 -0.75
N GLN A 23 8.25 -11.98 0.45
CA GLN A 23 9.47 -12.24 1.21
C GLN A 23 9.66 -13.72 1.59
N GLN A 24 8.59 -14.43 1.97
CA GLN A 24 8.70 -15.82 2.39
C GLN A 24 8.68 -16.83 1.23
N GLY A 25 7.83 -16.59 0.23
CA GLY A 25 7.59 -17.56 -0.84
C GLY A 25 8.66 -17.58 -1.93
N TRP A 26 9.45 -16.50 -2.09
CA TRP A 26 10.43 -16.38 -3.18
C TRP A 26 11.89 -16.46 -2.73
N VAL A 27 12.19 -16.20 -1.46
CA VAL A 27 13.53 -16.44 -0.87
C VAL A 27 13.93 -17.93 -0.95
N THR A 28 12.98 -18.83 -1.08
CA THR A 28 13.22 -20.28 -1.23
C THR A 28 13.45 -20.74 -2.68
N ALA A 29 13.29 -19.88 -3.69
CA ALA A 29 13.14 -20.30 -5.08
C ALA A 29 14.13 -19.72 -6.10
N SER A 30 14.99 -18.75 -5.76
CA SER A 30 15.82 -18.07 -6.77
C SER A 30 17.18 -17.60 -6.25
N ASP A 31 18.21 -17.72 -7.11
CA ASP A 31 19.60 -17.29 -6.89
C ASP A 31 19.83 -15.78 -7.13
N ASP A 32 18.80 -15.01 -7.51
CA ASP A 32 18.89 -13.56 -7.79
C ASP A 32 18.09 -12.71 -6.79
N PRO A 33 18.69 -12.25 -5.68
CA PRO A 33 18.01 -11.47 -4.65
C PRO A 33 17.59 -10.07 -5.13
N VAL A 34 18.28 -9.49 -6.12
CA VAL A 34 17.99 -8.13 -6.61
C VAL A 34 16.76 -8.15 -7.51
N GLY A 35 16.69 -9.10 -8.45
CA GLY A 35 15.51 -9.28 -9.32
C GLY A 35 14.24 -9.60 -8.54
N GLN A 36 14.35 -10.35 -7.43
CA GLN A 36 13.24 -10.65 -6.53
C GLN A 36 12.69 -9.39 -5.86
N GLY A 37 13.57 -8.54 -5.30
CA GLY A 37 13.17 -7.29 -4.66
C GLY A 37 12.40 -6.37 -5.62
N LEU A 38 12.88 -6.25 -6.86
CA LEU A 38 12.21 -5.47 -7.90
C LEU A 38 10.85 -6.05 -8.31
N THR A 39 10.74 -7.37 -8.39
CA THR A 39 9.48 -8.03 -8.76
C THR A 39 8.42 -7.88 -7.67
N ALA A 40 8.81 -8.06 -6.40
CA ALA A 40 7.92 -7.82 -5.26
C ALA A 40 7.47 -6.36 -5.20
N LEU A 41 8.38 -5.42 -5.48
CA LEU A 41 8.07 -3.99 -5.55
C LEU A 41 7.08 -3.69 -6.70
N ALA A 42 7.30 -4.24 -7.89
CA ALA A 42 6.40 -4.09 -9.03
C ALA A 42 5.01 -4.67 -8.76
N ALA A 43 4.93 -5.84 -8.12
CA ALA A 43 3.66 -6.46 -7.75
C ALA A 43 2.90 -5.63 -6.71
N LEU A 44 3.58 -5.11 -5.69
CA LEU A 44 2.98 -4.22 -4.69
C LEU A 44 2.39 -2.96 -5.34
N VAL A 45 3.15 -2.32 -6.23
CA VAL A 45 2.70 -1.14 -6.99
C VAL A 45 1.49 -1.47 -7.86
N ALA A 46 1.50 -2.60 -8.56
CA ALA A 46 0.40 -3.04 -9.41
C ALA A 46 -0.88 -3.31 -8.62
N ILE A 47 -0.78 -4.00 -7.48
CA ILE A 47 -1.91 -4.26 -6.58
C ILE A 47 -2.46 -2.96 -6.00
N ALA A 48 -1.56 -2.05 -5.57
CA ALA A 48 -1.96 -0.74 -5.07
C ALA A 48 -2.72 0.07 -6.14
N ALA A 49 -2.20 0.11 -7.37
CA ALA A 49 -2.86 0.79 -8.49
C ALA A 49 -4.23 0.15 -8.83
N ALA A 50 -4.29 -1.19 -8.92
CA ALA A 50 -5.53 -1.90 -9.26
C ALA A 50 -6.62 -1.66 -8.20
N TRP A 51 -6.26 -1.74 -6.91
CA TRP A 51 -7.20 -1.47 -5.84
C TRP A 51 -7.59 0.01 -5.79
N GLY A 52 -6.62 0.91 -6.01
CA GLY A 52 -6.87 2.35 -6.16
C GLY A 52 -7.90 2.64 -7.24
N ALA A 53 -7.76 2.03 -8.42
CA ALA A 53 -8.74 2.13 -9.50
C ALA A 53 -10.14 1.65 -9.07
N VAL A 54 -10.24 0.52 -8.38
CA VAL A 54 -11.52 0.01 -7.83
C VAL A 54 -12.14 1.00 -6.85
N ASP A 55 -11.33 1.64 -5.99
CA ASP A 55 -11.81 2.67 -5.08
C ASP A 55 -12.30 3.92 -5.84
N GLY A 56 -11.58 4.36 -6.87
CA GLY A 56 -11.98 5.46 -7.74
C GLY A 56 -13.30 5.23 -8.46
N TRP A 57 -13.60 3.98 -8.83
CA TRP A 57 -14.89 3.60 -9.41
C TRP A 57 -16.04 3.68 -8.41
N ARG A 58 -15.75 3.59 -7.10
CA ARG A 58 -16.76 3.52 -6.04
C ARG A 58 -16.93 4.83 -5.29
N HIS A 59 -15.91 5.68 -5.28
CA HIS A 59 -15.79 6.84 -4.39
C HIS A 59 -15.29 8.09 -5.13
N THR A 60 -15.40 9.26 -4.49
CA THR A 60 -14.86 10.53 -5.01
C THR A 60 -13.34 10.59 -4.85
N ALA A 61 -12.66 11.45 -5.62
CA ALA A 61 -11.20 11.61 -5.54
C ALA A 61 -10.69 11.86 -4.11
N SER A 62 -11.33 12.75 -3.34
CA SER A 62 -10.96 13.04 -1.94
C SER A 62 -11.12 11.83 -1.01
N ALA A 63 -12.14 10.99 -1.26
CA ALA A 63 -12.38 9.76 -0.52
C ALA A 63 -11.43 8.62 -0.91
N VAL A 64 -10.66 8.76 -2.00
CA VAL A 64 -9.55 7.87 -2.36
C VAL A 64 -8.25 8.36 -1.75
N VAL A 65 -7.95 9.66 -1.86
CA VAL A 65 -6.65 10.22 -1.47
C VAL A 65 -6.33 9.97 0.00
N VAL A 66 -7.23 10.35 0.91
CA VAL A 66 -6.96 10.28 2.35
C VAL A 66 -6.72 8.83 2.81
N PRO A 67 -7.57 7.84 2.47
CA PRO A 67 -7.31 6.46 2.87
C PRO A 67 -6.03 5.86 2.28
N TRP A 68 -5.66 6.21 1.04
CA TRP A 68 -4.43 5.69 0.43
C TRP A 68 -3.16 6.30 1.03
N LEU A 69 -3.18 7.59 1.38
CA LEU A 69 -2.10 8.21 2.16
C LEU A 69 -1.91 7.50 3.51
N LEU A 70 -3.00 7.30 4.26
CA LEU A 70 -2.96 6.62 5.56
C LEU A 70 -2.50 5.16 5.41
N THR A 71 -2.96 4.46 4.37
CA THR A 71 -2.53 3.08 4.09
C THR A 71 -1.03 3.04 3.80
N GLY A 72 -0.49 3.97 3.02
CA GLY A 72 0.94 4.05 2.75
C GLY A 72 1.77 4.24 4.03
N VAL A 73 1.34 5.13 4.92
CA VAL A 73 2.01 5.35 6.21
C VAL A 73 1.98 4.10 7.09
N VAL A 74 0.83 3.41 7.16
CA VAL A 74 0.68 2.20 7.97
C VAL A 74 1.53 1.06 7.41
N VAL A 75 1.53 0.85 6.10
CA VAL A 75 2.35 -0.18 5.45
C VAL A 75 3.83 0.12 5.64
N ALA A 76 4.27 1.38 5.43
CA ALA A 76 5.64 1.80 5.66
C ALA A 76 6.08 1.53 7.10
N GLY A 77 5.25 1.92 8.07
CA GLY A 77 5.48 1.64 9.49
C GLY A 77 5.63 0.15 9.77
N ALA A 78 4.65 -0.65 9.34
CA ALA A 78 4.67 -2.09 9.54
C ALA A 78 5.92 -2.74 8.93
N SER A 79 6.29 -2.37 7.71
CA SER A 79 7.48 -2.89 7.03
C SER A 79 8.77 -2.60 7.80
N SER A 80 8.95 -1.37 8.31
CA SER A 80 10.14 -1.02 9.12
C SER A 80 10.26 -1.89 10.38
N PHE A 81 9.15 -2.24 11.03
CA PHE A 81 9.17 -3.11 12.21
C PHE A 81 9.40 -4.59 11.87
N THR A 82 8.94 -5.06 10.71
CA THR A 82 9.12 -6.47 10.32
C THR A 82 10.57 -6.89 10.13
N VAL A 83 11.44 -5.98 9.67
CA VAL A 83 12.88 -6.26 9.47
C VAL A 83 13.58 -6.56 10.80
N GLN A 84 13.11 -5.99 11.91
CA GLN A 84 13.73 -6.19 13.22
C GLN A 84 13.28 -7.47 13.95
N LEU A 85 12.19 -8.11 13.52
CA LEU A 85 11.63 -9.27 14.21
C LEU A 85 12.53 -10.52 14.21
N GLY A 86 13.71 -10.48 13.58
CA GLY A 86 14.67 -11.58 13.53
C GLY A 86 16.01 -11.35 14.25
N HIS A 87 16.38 -10.13 14.67
CA HIS A 87 17.77 -9.79 15.04
C HIS A 87 17.92 -9.10 16.41
N GLY A 88 16.86 -9.06 17.21
CA GLY A 88 16.79 -8.26 18.45
C GLY A 88 16.20 -6.88 18.17
N PHE A 89 15.26 -6.46 19.00
CA PHE A 89 14.54 -5.20 18.79
C PHE A 89 15.36 -4.02 19.33
N ASP A 90 15.79 -3.13 18.43
CA ASP A 90 16.42 -1.86 18.78
C ASP A 90 15.53 -0.72 18.27
N LEU A 91 14.86 -0.07 19.22
CA LEU A 91 13.94 1.02 18.95
C LEU A 91 14.63 2.19 18.23
N ALA A 92 15.90 2.49 18.53
CA ALA A 92 16.61 3.60 17.91
C ALA A 92 16.86 3.33 16.42
N ILE A 93 17.27 2.10 16.10
CA ILE A 93 17.42 1.64 14.70
C ILE A 93 16.05 1.63 14.02
N ALA A 94 14.99 1.13 14.68
CA ALA A 94 13.66 1.03 14.09
C ALA A 94 13.11 2.41 13.71
N LEU A 95 13.31 3.41 14.58
CA LEU A 95 12.89 4.78 14.32
C LEU A 95 13.75 5.46 13.25
N SER A 96 15.05 5.14 13.16
CA SER A 96 15.93 5.63 12.09
C SER A 96 15.53 5.07 10.72
N ASP A 97 15.29 3.75 10.65
CA ASP A 97 14.83 3.06 9.44
C ASP A 97 13.42 3.53 9.05
N LEU A 98 12.57 3.81 10.04
CA LEU A 98 11.27 4.43 9.80
C LEU A 98 11.43 5.83 9.22
N ALA A 99 12.25 6.71 9.82
CA ALA A 99 12.41 8.08 9.34
C ALA A 99 12.96 8.16 7.90
N THR A 100 13.88 7.26 7.56
CA THR A 100 14.52 7.19 6.23
C THR A 100 13.67 6.44 5.20
N GLY A 101 13.04 5.34 5.59
CA GLY A 101 12.24 4.48 4.71
C GLY A 101 10.79 4.93 4.52
N LEU A 102 10.21 5.65 5.48
CA LEU A 102 8.79 6.02 5.47
C LEU A 102 8.40 6.85 4.25
N PRO A 103 9.13 7.90 3.81
CA PRO A 103 8.76 8.67 2.63
C PRO A 103 8.72 7.80 1.37
N PHE A 104 9.72 6.92 1.21
CA PHE A 104 9.83 6.04 0.06
C PHE A 104 8.70 5.00 0.04
N LEU A 105 8.51 4.25 1.13
CA LEU A 105 7.50 3.20 1.22
C LEU A 105 6.07 3.76 1.17
N THR A 106 5.85 4.92 1.79
CA THR A 106 4.56 5.62 1.70
C THR A 106 4.30 6.04 0.26
N GLY A 107 5.30 6.61 -0.42
CA GLY A 107 5.18 6.97 -1.84
C GLY A 107 4.89 5.75 -2.71
N LEU A 108 5.59 4.65 -2.47
CA LEU A 108 5.47 3.41 -3.24
C LEU A 108 4.06 2.81 -3.21
N VAL A 109 3.34 2.96 -2.09
CA VAL A 109 1.98 2.44 -1.94
C VAL A 109 0.93 3.51 -2.27
N ALA A 110 1.09 4.71 -1.71
CA ALA A 110 0.08 5.75 -1.82
C ALA A 110 0.00 6.34 -3.22
N VAL A 111 1.14 6.64 -3.87
CA VAL A 111 1.13 7.28 -5.20
C VAL A 111 0.41 6.46 -6.26
N PRO A 112 0.70 5.15 -6.47
CA PRO A 112 -0.03 4.38 -7.47
C PRO A 112 -1.52 4.24 -7.15
N GLY A 113 -1.89 4.00 -5.88
CA GLY A 113 -3.28 3.88 -5.47
C GLY A 113 -4.07 5.20 -5.66
N ILE A 114 -3.47 6.32 -5.27
CA ILE A 114 -4.04 7.66 -5.47
C ILE A 114 -4.16 7.97 -6.94
N THR A 115 -3.10 7.77 -7.73
CA THR A 115 -3.07 8.14 -9.15
C THR A 115 -4.14 7.35 -9.90
N ALA A 116 -4.18 6.03 -9.72
CA ALA A 116 -5.18 5.19 -10.38
C ALA A 116 -6.60 5.53 -9.94
N GLY A 117 -6.84 5.69 -8.64
CA GLY A 117 -8.19 5.97 -8.14
C GLY A 117 -8.68 7.38 -8.45
N ALA A 118 -7.81 8.39 -8.37
CA ALA A 118 -8.15 9.76 -8.75
C ALA A 118 -8.49 9.83 -10.24
N VAL A 119 -7.64 9.27 -11.13
CA VAL A 119 -7.90 9.24 -12.58
C VAL A 119 -9.23 8.58 -12.88
N VAL A 120 -9.49 7.39 -12.32
CA VAL A 120 -10.76 6.68 -12.53
C VAL A 120 -11.95 7.50 -12.03
N SER A 121 -11.83 8.13 -10.86
CA SER A 121 -12.93 8.92 -10.30
C SER A 121 -13.27 10.15 -11.16
N LEU A 122 -12.29 10.72 -11.86
CA LEU A 122 -12.45 11.87 -12.75
C LEU A 122 -13.04 11.50 -14.11
N VAL A 123 -12.74 10.31 -14.63
CA VAL A 123 -13.22 9.84 -15.95
C VAL A 123 -14.59 9.15 -15.85
N ARG A 124 -15.07 8.87 -14.65
CA ARG A 124 -16.35 8.19 -14.43
C ARG A 124 -17.53 9.02 -14.98
N PRO A 125 -18.45 8.40 -15.77
CA PRO A 125 -19.64 9.09 -16.23
C PRO A 125 -20.51 9.56 -15.06
N PRO A 126 -21.17 10.73 -15.16
CA PRO A 126 -22.15 11.16 -14.18
C PRO A 126 -23.23 10.08 -14.00
N ARG A 127 -23.56 9.75 -12.75
CA ARG A 127 -24.65 8.82 -12.46
C ARG A 127 -25.95 9.43 -12.99
N PRO A 128 -26.75 8.72 -13.82
CA PRO A 128 -28.00 9.27 -14.32
C PRO A 128 -28.89 9.65 -13.15
N ALA A 129 -29.32 10.92 -13.10
CA ALA A 129 -30.23 11.43 -12.09
C ALA A 129 -31.58 10.74 -12.27
N GLY A 130 -31.96 9.82 -11.38
CA GLY A 130 -33.31 9.23 -11.41
C GLY A 130 -33.45 7.77 -10.98
N VAL A 131 -32.38 7.07 -10.61
CA VAL A 131 -32.49 5.71 -10.05
C VAL A 131 -32.05 5.75 -8.59
N SER A 132 -33.01 5.97 -7.69
CA SER A 132 -32.86 5.82 -6.23
C SER A 132 -33.65 4.62 -5.76
#